data_AF-A0A4R7ZMY9-F1
#
_entry.id   AF-A0A4R7ZMY9-F1
#
_cell.length_a   1.000
_cell.length_b   1.000
_cell.length_c   1.000
_cell.angle_alpha   90.00
_cell.angle_beta   90.00
_cell.angle_gamma   90.00
#
_symmetry.space_group_name_H-M   'P 1'
#
loop_
_entity.id
_entity.type
_entity.pdbx_description
1 polymer ?
#
loop_
_entity_poly.entity_id
_entity_poly.type
_entity_poly.pdbx_seq_one_letter_code
_entity_poly.pdbx_strand_id
1 'polypeptide(L)'
;MGADGNLTDVTKSPRGRDGRRSHLRLVGSEPGEFHGPTAGVDVDTTPSVAVLETLLETLTLDLAAVPAALHPVIAEASVARSASMLADQLWPAGRPDEIGEVERFFWADAARVLGERRDLESFILLTSLARTVGPAGRLPLQRAHVSRLRTQESVPEWVTRIAGFRLTSAIVSEDITGDGLSVVLDYDDEQHPHTVVVFIDNNLGAIVKDVFVGPPVDRVLEAYQRGGRVTIRTVRPATAAGIILQALGETRDYDDPPVSEDFEFFTGLLVNRLTQLPERPIRPPIRPLLSPRQRDQLVDEFLESQYAAALPDDASDIVRLWIDHAVDHTVGGPLRVSAVLVELFLAHWLPRKVLADSTYFGAVPTVVKAWLEFAGDRTQLPLDAVDEAVDAVDIWQPALDAAAMLDPVGSKPGERVFLDDTTNDLEDAYRALAGLGSPPQPDLTGLDNSQAATLSVLAPHAWLMAGETLGTAYAPDAFDIAERLVRDAPDLLAKARLSTWPRAIVWLLAHRHRLVGPGETLTPYALATDLSSSPATLRKTAKLLTDTLVLPR
;
A
#
# COMPACT_ATOMS: atom_id res chain seq x y z
N MET A 1 -14.27 -25.35 63.75
CA MET A 1 -14.72 -24.04 63.24
C MET A 1 -14.40 -24.01 61.76
N GLY A 2 -15.33 -23.83 60.82
CA GLY A 2 -16.79 -23.76 60.93
C GLY A 2 -17.41 -23.21 59.63
N ALA A 3 -18.69 -23.55 59.39
CA ALA A 3 -19.61 -23.00 58.38
C ALA A 3 -19.42 -23.39 56.89
N ASP A 4 -20.25 -24.36 56.46
CA ASP A 4 -20.88 -24.40 55.14
C ASP A 4 -21.75 -23.16 54.84
N GLY A 5 -22.14 -22.98 53.56
CA GLY A 5 -22.97 -21.85 53.11
C GLY A 5 -23.88 -22.10 51.91
N ASN A 6 -24.96 -22.86 52.13
CA ASN A 6 -26.27 -22.87 51.44
C ASN A 6 -26.42 -23.14 49.92
N LEU A 7 -27.16 -24.23 49.62
CA LEU A 7 -28.12 -24.33 48.51
C LEU A 7 -29.54 -24.00 48.98
N THR A 8 -30.33 -23.35 48.11
CA THR A 8 -31.81 -23.33 47.96
C THR A 8 -32.08 -22.63 46.61
N ASP A 9 -32.69 -23.17 45.53
CA ASP A 9 -33.93 -23.98 45.36
C ASP A 9 -35.17 -23.29 45.97
N VAL A 10 -36.34 -23.08 45.36
CA VAL A 10 -37.06 -23.67 44.20
C VAL A 10 -37.88 -22.56 43.51
N THR A 11 -38.31 -22.72 42.23
CA THR A 11 -39.76 -22.72 41.78
C THR A 11 -39.92 -22.45 40.25
N LYS A 12 -41.12 -22.67 39.69
CA LYS A 12 -41.54 -22.43 38.28
C LYS A 12 -42.69 -21.39 38.18
N SER A 13 -42.80 -20.72 37.02
CA SER A 13 -43.99 -20.24 36.23
C SER A 13 -45.38 -19.98 36.90
N PRO A 14 -46.29 -19.07 36.41
CA PRO A 14 -46.67 -18.97 34.98
C PRO A 14 -47.32 -17.64 34.40
N ARG A 15 -47.49 -17.63 33.06
CA ARG A 15 -48.54 -17.00 32.20
C ARG A 15 -49.16 -15.61 32.50
N GLY A 16 -49.14 -14.72 31.49
CA GLY A 16 -50.04 -13.55 31.39
C GLY A 16 -50.03 -12.81 30.04
N ARG A 17 -51.21 -12.78 29.40
CA ARG A 17 -51.75 -11.91 28.31
C ARG A 17 -51.57 -10.39 28.57
N ASP A 18 -51.80 -9.43 27.65
CA ASP A 18 -52.44 -9.44 26.31
C ASP A 18 -52.04 -8.23 25.43
N GLY A 19 -52.17 -8.38 24.10
CA GLY A 19 -52.71 -7.37 23.16
C GLY A 19 -52.01 -6.03 22.85
N ARG A 20 -51.53 -5.88 21.60
CA ARG A 20 -52.15 -4.92 20.65
C ARG A 20 -51.89 -5.21 19.15
N ARG A 21 -53.02 -5.34 18.45
CA ARG A 21 -53.32 -5.25 16.99
C ARG A 21 -52.65 -4.04 16.30
N SER A 22 -52.51 -3.94 14.97
CA SER A 22 -52.73 -4.82 13.79
C SER A 22 -52.24 -4.09 12.51
N HIS A 23 -52.21 -4.78 11.35
CA HIS A 23 -52.61 -4.38 9.97
C HIS A 23 -51.72 -5.13 8.95
N LEU A 24 -52.20 -6.23 8.32
CA LEU A 24 -52.86 -6.27 6.98
C LEU A 24 -51.89 -5.87 5.83
N ARG A 25 -51.62 -6.64 4.76
CA ARG A 25 -52.21 -7.89 4.22
C ARG A 25 -51.16 -8.65 3.40
N LEU A 26 -51.22 -9.99 3.38
CA LEU A 26 -50.84 -10.79 2.21
C LEU A 26 -52.05 -11.66 1.82
N VAL A 27 -52.32 -11.71 0.51
CA VAL A 27 -53.38 -12.53 -0.09
C VAL A 27 -52.79 -13.90 -0.39
N GLY A 28 -53.48 -14.98 0.01
CA GLY A 28 -53.04 -16.35 -0.29
C GLY A 28 -53.74 -16.92 -1.53
N SER A 29 -53.34 -18.14 -1.92
CA SER A 29 -54.28 -19.27 -2.04
C SER A 29 -53.58 -20.61 -2.30
N GLU A 30 -53.86 -21.55 -1.37
CA GLU A 30 -54.00 -23.01 -1.53
C GLU A 30 -52.81 -23.96 -1.76
N PRO A 31 -52.93 -25.25 -1.33
CA PRO A 31 -51.81 -26.18 -1.18
C PRO A 31 -51.85 -27.36 -2.16
N GLY A 32 -50.76 -27.57 -2.92
CA GLY A 32 -50.58 -28.69 -3.83
C GLY A 32 -49.46 -29.65 -3.41
N GLU A 33 -49.87 -30.87 -3.07
CA GLU A 33 -49.14 -32.16 -3.14
C GLU A 33 -47.64 -32.24 -2.78
N PHE A 34 -47.36 -33.04 -1.74
CA PHE A 34 -46.03 -33.60 -1.51
C PHE A 34 -45.66 -34.60 -2.62
N HIS A 35 -44.62 -34.30 -3.39
CA HIS A 35 -43.84 -35.32 -4.09
C HIS A 35 -42.54 -35.59 -3.32
N GLY A 36 -42.29 -36.88 -3.05
CA GLY A 36 -41.03 -37.33 -2.47
C GLY A 36 -39.87 -37.15 -3.47
N PRO A 37 -38.61 -37.15 -3.00
CA PRO A 37 -37.46 -36.88 -3.85
C PRO A 37 -37.28 -37.99 -4.90
N THR A 38 -37.58 -37.66 -6.15
CA THR A 38 -37.12 -38.45 -7.30
C THR A 38 -35.60 -38.29 -7.44
N ALA A 39 -34.91 -39.40 -7.68
CA ALA A 39 -33.46 -39.43 -7.83
C ALA A 39 -33.00 -38.72 -9.11
N GLY A 40 -31.84 -38.06 -9.04
CA GLY A 40 -31.22 -37.35 -10.17
C GLY A 40 -31.10 -35.85 -9.92
N VAL A 41 -30.15 -35.44 -9.07
CA VAL A 41 -29.62 -34.07 -9.09
C VAL A 41 -28.28 -34.14 -9.81
N ASP A 42 -28.16 -33.35 -10.88
CA ASP A 42 -26.92 -33.21 -11.65
C ASP A 42 -25.77 -32.72 -10.77
N VAL A 43 -24.61 -33.37 -10.86
CA VAL A 43 -23.40 -32.96 -10.15
C VAL A 43 -22.60 -32.03 -11.07
N ASP A 44 -23.12 -30.82 -11.38
CA ASP A 44 -22.32 -29.83 -12.15
C ASP A 44 -22.79 -28.35 -12.20
N THR A 45 -23.40 -27.79 -11.14
CA THR A 45 -23.76 -26.34 -11.13
C THR A 45 -23.52 -25.60 -9.80
N THR A 46 -22.70 -26.13 -8.89
CA THR A 46 -22.34 -25.41 -7.65
C THR A 46 -21.19 -24.43 -7.92
N PRO A 47 -21.23 -23.16 -7.46
CA PRO A 47 -20.17 -22.17 -7.72
C PRO A 47 -18.76 -22.62 -7.30
N SER A 48 -18.67 -23.46 -6.27
CA SER A 48 -17.47 -24.16 -5.83
C SER A 48 -16.82 -25.01 -6.92
N VAL A 49 -17.60 -25.75 -7.73
CA VAL A 49 -17.08 -26.65 -8.76
C VAL A 49 -16.38 -25.86 -9.87
N ALA A 50 -17.00 -24.78 -10.37
CA ALA A 50 -16.40 -23.94 -11.39
C ALA A 50 -15.06 -23.32 -10.91
N VAL A 51 -15.02 -22.82 -9.68
CA VAL A 51 -13.78 -22.32 -9.06
C VAL A 51 -12.73 -23.42 -8.94
N LEU A 52 -13.12 -24.64 -8.55
CA LEU A 52 -12.19 -25.77 -8.40
C LEU A 52 -11.60 -26.23 -9.73
N GLU A 53 -12.35 -26.19 -10.83
CA GLU A 53 -11.77 -26.46 -12.16
C GLU A 53 -10.77 -25.37 -12.54
N THR A 54 -11.08 -24.09 -12.32
CA THR A 54 -10.13 -23.00 -12.57
C THR A 54 -8.84 -23.14 -11.74
N LEU A 55 -8.96 -23.54 -10.47
CA LEU A 55 -7.80 -23.88 -9.62
C LEU A 55 -7.01 -25.07 -10.18
N LEU A 56 -7.69 -26.09 -10.69
CA LEU A 56 -7.08 -27.31 -11.22
C LEU A 56 -6.34 -27.05 -12.54
N GLU A 57 -6.94 -26.28 -13.45
CA GLU A 57 -6.34 -25.84 -14.69
C GLU A 57 -5.09 -24.98 -14.42
N THR A 58 -5.21 -23.99 -13.53
CA THR A 58 -4.09 -23.11 -13.14
C THR A 58 -2.93 -23.91 -12.55
N LEU A 59 -3.21 -24.78 -11.58
CA LEU A 59 -2.21 -25.67 -10.98
C LEU A 59 -1.54 -26.59 -12.00
N THR A 60 -2.29 -27.11 -12.97
CA THR A 60 -1.76 -28.00 -14.01
C THR A 60 -0.84 -27.24 -14.97
N LEU A 61 -1.20 -26.01 -15.34
CA LEU A 61 -0.36 -25.13 -16.17
C LEU A 61 0.92 -24.71 -15.44
N ASP A 62 0.81 -24.26 -14.19
CA ASP A 62 1.95 -23.84 -13.36
C ASP A 62 2.95 -25.01 -13.19
N LEU A 63 2.45 -26.24 -12.92
CA LEU A 63 3.29 -27.44 -12.82
C LEU A 63 3.94 -27.84 -14.15
N ALA A 64 3.23 -27.70 -15.28
CA ALA A 64 3.78 -28.02 -16.59
C ALA A 64 4.87 -27.03 -17.06
N ALA A 65 4.91 -25.83 -16.49
CA ALA A 65 5.89 -24.78 -16.82
C ALA A 65 7.25 -24.98 -16.14
N VAL A 66 7.38 -25.87 -15.14
CA VAL A 66 8.57 -25.98 -14.29
C VAL A 66 9.20 -27.39 -14.30
N PRO A 67 10.48 -27.54 -13.88
CA PRO A 67 11.07 -28.86 -13.64
C PRO A 67 10.39 -29.61 -12.48
N ALA A 68 10.33 -30.95 -12.58
CA ALA A 68 9.77 -31.85 -11.57
C ALA A 68 10.34 -31.65 -10.15
N ALA A 69 11.58 -31.15 -10.03
CA ALA A 69 12.22 -30.75 -8.78
C ALA A 69 11.40 -29.72 -7.99
N LEU A 70 10.79 -28.75 -8.67
CA LEU A 70 10.07 -27.61 -8.07
C LEU A 70 8.58 -27.89 -7.84
N HIS A 71 8.03 -29.00 -8.38
CA HIS A 71 6.61 -29.33 -8.26
C HIS A 71 6.03 -29.20 -6.83
N PRO A 72 6.70 -29.64 -5.74
CA PRO A 72 6.16 -29.48 -4.39
C PRO A 72 5.94 -28.03 -3.96
N VAL A 73 6.85 -27.13 -4.37
CA VAL A 73 6.86 -25.72 -3.99
C VAL A 73 5.92 -24.93 -4.91
N ILE A 74 5.89 -25.25 -6.20
CA ILE A 74 4.97 -24.63 -7.16
C ILE A 74 3.52 -25.05 -6.91
N ALA A 75 3.25 -26.31 -6.52
CA ALA A 75 1.92 -26.72 -6.10
C ALA A 75 1.45 -26.07 -4.79
N GLU A 76 2.38 -25.65 -3.92
CA GLU A 76 2.08 -24.85 -2.73
C GLU A 76 1.81 -23.38 -3.11
N ALA A 77 2.69 -22.78 -3.93
CA ALA A 77 2.60 -21.38 -4.35
C ALA A 77 1.38 -21.09 -5.23
N SER A 78 1.17 -21.88 -6.28
CA SER A 78 0.00 -21.78 -7.18
C SER A 78 -1.31 -21.75 -6.39
N VAL A 79 -1.49 -22.71 -5.48
CA VAL A 79 -2.71 -22.82 -4.68
C VAL A 79 -2.80 -21.73 -3.61
N ALA A 80 -1.69 -21.27 -3.03
CA ALA A 80 -1.68 -20.15 -2.09
C ALA A 80 -2.02 -18.82 -2.77
N ARG A 81 -1.46 -18.55 -3.96
CA ARG A 81 -1.82 -17.42 -4.84
C ARG A 81 -3.32 -17.43 -5.12
N SER A 82 -3.83 -18.51 -5.71
CA SER A 82 -5.23 -18.54 -6.11
C SER A 82 -6.19 -18.54 -4.92
N ALA A 83 -5.84 -19.13 -3.78
CA ALA A 83 -6.61 -18.97 -2.54
C ALA A 83 -6.64 -17.51 -2.05
N SER A 84 -5.54 -16.76 -2.21
CA SER A 84 -5.47 -15.32 -1.91
C SER A 84 -6.20 -14.45 -2.94
N MET A 85 -6.39 -14.89 -4.19
CA MET A 85 -7.23 -14.17 -5.16
C MET A 85 -8.72 -14.40 -4.89
N LEU A 86 -9.10 -15.64 -4.53
CA LEU A 86 -10.46 -15.97 -4.07
C LEU A 86 -10.79 -15.21 -2.77
N ALA A 87 -9.77 -15.10 -1.88
CA ALA A 87 -9.46 -13.96 -1.02
C ALA A 87 -10.33 -12.71 -1.23
N ASP A 88 -9.87 -11.89 -2.17
CA ASP A 88 -10.36 -10.54 -2.39
C ASP A 88 -11.61 -10.52 -3.30
N GLN A 89 -11.83 -11.57 -4.12
CA GLN A 89 -12.96 -11.64 -5.05
C GLN A 89 -14.27 -12.15 -4.42
N LEU A 90 -14.21 -13.18 -3.56
CA LEU A 90 -15.40 -13.90 -3.08
C LEU A 90 -15.85 -13.52 -1.68
N TRP A 91 -14.98 -12.88 -0.89
CA TRP A 91 -15.28 -12.43 0.47
C TRP A 91 -15.38 -10.89 0.51
N PRO A 92 -16.55 -10.33 0.15
CA PRO A 92 -16.72 -8.88 0.11
C PRO A 92 -16.50 -8.24 1.48
N ALA A 93 -16.14 -6.96 1.48
CA ALA A 93 -16.00 -6.14 2.68
C ALA A 93 -17.27 -6.23 3.55
N GLY A 94 -17.18 -7.03 4.62
CA GLY A 94 -18.28 -7.42 5.49
C GLY A 94 -17.79 -7.65 6.92
N ARG A 95 -18.67 -8.13 7.81
CA ARG A 95 -18.24 -8.41 9.19
C ARG A 95 -17.35 -9.66 9.22
N PRO A 96 -16.31 -9.70 10.09
CA PRO A 96 -15.40 -10.86 10.17
C PRO A 96 -16.12 -12.21 10.36
N ASP A 97 -17.22 -12.22 11.12
CA ASP A 97 -18.02 -13.43 11.37
C ASP A 97 -18.73 -13.93 10.09
N GLU A 98 -19.26 -13.01 9.27
CA GLU A 98 -19.99 -13.29 8.02
C GLU A 98 -19.04 -13.80 6.93
N ILE A 99 -17.88 -13.14 6.76
CA ILE A 99 -16.79 -13.58 5.87
C ILE A 99 -16.39 -15.02 6.22
N GLY A 100 -16.15 -15.29 7.52
CA GLY A 100 -15.77 -16.61 8.00
C GLY A 100 -16.84 -17.68 7.77
N GLU A 101 -18.14 -17.35 7.77
CA GLU A 101 -19.20 -18.32 7.45
C GLU A 101 -19.21 -18.73 5.98
N VAL A 102 -19.08 -17.75 5.07
CA VAL A 102 -18.97 -18.01 3.62
C VAL A 102 -17.72 -18.84 3.32
N GLU A 103 -16.58 -18.48 3.92
CA GLU A 103 -15.33 -19.22 3.79
C GLU A 103 -15.45 -20.68 4.26
N ARG A 104 -16.04 -20.90 5.45
CA ARG A 104 -16.26 -22.26 6.00
C ARG A 104 -17.16 -23.10 5.08
N PHE A 105 -18.21 -22.52 4.51
CA PHE A 105 -19.13 -23.24 3.63
C PHE A 105 -18.44 -23.63 2.31
N PHE A 106 -17.74 -22.69 1.67
CA PHE A 106 -17.01 -22.91 0.43
C PHE A 106 -15.99 -24.06 0.56
N TRP A 107 -15.12 -24.01 1.57
CA TRP A 107 -14.11 -25.05 1.76
C TRP A 107 -14.68 -26.39 2.22
N ALA A 108 -15.84 -26.41 2.90
CA ALA A 108 -16.52 -27.66 3.25
C ALA A 108 -17.07 -28.38 2.01
N ASP A 109 -17.68 -27.64 1.07
CA ASP A 109 -18.14 -28.23 -0.19
C ASP A 109 -16.97 -28.58 -1.12
N ALA A 110 -15.92 -27.76 -1.18
CA ALA A 110 -14.70 -28.10 -1.90
C ALA A 110 -14.05 -29.40 -1.41
N ALA A 111 -14.00 -29.60 -0.09
CA ALA A 111 -13.52 -30.85 0.51
C ALA A 111 -14.40 -32.06 0.13
N ARG A 112 -15.72 -31.88 -0.04
CA ARG A 112 -16.62 -32.93 -0.53
C ARG A 112 -16.32 -33.26 -2.00
N VAL A 113 -16.36 -32.26 -2.88
CA VAL A 113 -16.13 -32.43 -4.33
C VAL A 113 -14.76 -33.08 -4.59
N LEU A 114 -13.69 -32.53 -4.01
CA LEU A 114 -12.35 -33.09 -4.14
C LEU A 114 -12.19 -34.43 -3.39
N GLY A 115 -13.00 -34.72 -2.37
CA GLY A 115 -12.98 -36.01 -1.68
C GLY A 115 -13.60 -37.15 -2.49
N GLU A 116 -14.53 -36.84 -3.41
CA GLU A 116 -15.25 -37.79 -4.25
C GLU A 116 -14.49 -38.15 -5.55
N ARG A 117 -13.69 -37.21 -6.07
CA ARG A 117 -12.82 -37.37 -7.26
C ARG A 117 -11.74 -38.45 -7.11
N ARG A 118 -11.24 -38.97 -8.25
CA ARG A 118 -10.37 -40.18 -8.33
C ARG A 118 -9.13 -40.05 -9.20
N ASP A 119 -9.03 -38.98 -9.98
CA ASP A 119 -7.86 -38.56 -10.74
C ASP A 119 -6.66 -38.18 -9.82
N LEU A 120 -5.50 -37.85 -10.39
CA LEU A 120 -4.32 -37.49 -9.62
C LEU A 120 -4.26 -35.98 -9.36
N GLU A 121 -4.68 -35.20 -10.35
CA GLU A 121 -4.61 -33.75 -10.41
C GLU A 121 -5.40 -33.13 -9.26
N SER A 122 -6.65 -33.56 -9.05
CA SER A 122 -7.46 -33.08 -7.92
C SER A 122 -7.02 -33.66 -6.57
N PHE A 123 -6.23 -34.74 -6.55
CA PHE A 123 -5.59 -35.22 -5.32
C PHE A 123 -4.40 -34.31 -4.94
N ILE A 124 -3.63 -33.82 -5.92
CA ILE A 124 -2.60 -32.81 -5.72
C ILE A 124 -3.26 -31.52 -5.19
N LEU A 125 -4.29 -31.01 -5.87
CA LEU A 125 -5.02 -29.81 -5.43
C LEU A 125 -5.56 -29.94 -4.00
N LEU A 126 -6.19 -31.08 -3.66
CA LEU A 126 -6.67 -31.35 -2.30
C LEU A 126 -5.51 -31.41 -1.27
N THR A 127 -4.36 -31.94 -1.66
CA THR A 127 -3.17 -32.03 -0.80
C THR A 127 -2.59 -30.65 -0.51
N SER A 128 -2.48 -29.79 -1.53
CA SER A 128 -2.08 -28.38 -1.37
C SER A 128 -3.08 -27.64 -0.47
N LEU A 129 -4.37 -27.64 -0.84
CA LEU A 129 -5.42 -26.92 -0.10
C LEU A 129 -5.50 -27.33 1.38
N ALA A 130 -5.36 -28.61 1.69
CA ALA A 130 -5.37 -29.11 3.08
C ALA A 130 -4.18 -28.61 3.94
N ARG A 131 -3.16 -28.01 3.32
CA ARG A 131 -1.94 -27.50 3.98
C ARG A 131 -1.75 -25.98 3.84
N THR A 132 -2.31 -25.34 2.81
CA THR A 132 -2.20 -23.88 2.58
C THR A 132 -3.40 -23.07 3.09
N VAL A 133 -4.60 -23.65 3.12
CA VAL A 133 -5.82 -22.89 3.46
C VAL A 133 -5.85 -22.47 4.94
N GLY A 134 -6.43 -21.31 5.20
CA GLY A 134 -6.62 -20.71 6.51
C GLY A 134 -7.46 -21.56 7.48
N PRO A 135 -7.56 -21.15 8.76
CA PRO A 135 -8.20 -21.95 9.81
C PRO A 135 -9.65 -22.36 9.53
N ALA A 136 -10.40 -21.56 8.77
CA ALA A 136 -11.80 -21.82 8.42
C ALA A 136 -11.97 -23.05 7.53
N GLY A 137 -11.15 -23.21 6.49
CA GLY A 137 -11.23 -24.33 5.53
C GLY A 137 -10.39 -25.56 5.90
N ARG A 138 -9.39 -25.41 6.77
CA ARG A 138 -8.37 -26.43 7.02
C ARG A 138 -8.91 -27.80 7.46
N LEU A 139 -9.85 -27.83 8.42
CA LEU A 139 -10.36 -29.09 8.98
C LEU A 139 -11.14 -29.97 7.98
N PRO A 140 -12.12 -29.46 7.20
CA PRO A 140 -12.80 -30.30 6.21
C PRO A 140 -11.84 -30.80 5.12
N LEU A 141 -10.96 -29.93 4.60
CA LEU A 141 -9.96 -30.29 3.57
C LEU A 141 -9.00 -31.39 4.07
N GLN A 142 -8.48 -31.28 5.30
CA GLN A 142 -7.62 -32.31 5.90
C GLN A 142 -8.35 -33.65 6.09
N ARG A 143 -9.63 -33.64 6.48
CA ARG A 143 -10.43 -34.87 6.59
C ARG A 143 -10.63 -35.54 5.23
N ALA A 144 -10.95 -34.76 4.20
CA ALA A 144 -11.09 -35.25 2.84
C ALA A 144 -9.76 -35.83 2.31
N HIS A 145 -8.65 -35.11 2.51
CA HIS A 145 -7.30 -35.57 2.13
C HIS A 145 -6.94 -36.91 2.80
N VAL A 146 -7.12 -37.04 4.12
CA VAL A 146 -6.84 -38.29 4.86
C VAL A 146 -7.76 -39.43 4.42
N SER A 147 -9.02 -39.14 4.08
CA SER A 147 -9.95 -40.14 3.54
C SER A 147 -9.48 -40.63 2.16
N ARG A 148 -9.21 -39.70 1.24
CA ARG A 148 -8.83 -39.98 -0.15
C ARG A 148 -7.47 -40.70 -0.24
N LEU A 149 -6.50 -40.30 0.59
CA LEU A 149 -5.17 -40.93 0.69
C LEU A 149 -5.24 -42.44 0.98
N ARG A 150 -6.24 -42.91 1.74
CA ARG A 150 -6.44 -44.35 2.00
C ARG A 150 -6.95 -45.14 0.79
N THR A 151 -7.45 -44.46 -0.22
CA THR A 151 -8.07 -45.03 -1.43
C THR A 151 -7.32 -44.68 -2.72
N GLN A 152 -6.23 -43.93 -2.62
CA GLN A 152 -5.41 -43.52 -3.76
C GLN A 152 -4.37 -44.61 -4.05
N GLU A 153 -4.48 -45.28 -5.20
CA GLU A 153 -3.63 -46.45 -5.51
C GLU A 153 -2.15 -46.10 -5.74
N SER A 154 -1.88 -44.92 -6.29
CA SER A 154 -0.52 -44.38 -6.44
C SER A 154 -0.47 -42.90 -6.12
N VAL A 155 0.45 -42.52 -5.23
CA VAL A 155 0.75 -41.12 -4.88
C VAL A 155 2.22 -40.89 -5.25
N PRO A 156 2.53 -39.97 -6.18
CA PRO A 156 3.92 -39.60 -6.45
C PRO A 156 4.57 -39.00 -5.21
N GLU A 157 5.81 -39.37 -4.94
CA GLU A 157 6.53 -39.00 -3.71
C GLU A 157 6.54 -37.48 -3.47
N TRP A 158 6.74 -36.68 -4.54
CA TRP A 158 6.76 -35.22 -4.48
C TRP A 158 5.46 -34.62 -3.92
N VAL A 159 4.31 -35.26 -4.14
CA VAL A 159 3.00 -34.82 -3.62
C VAL A 159 2.96 -34.89 -2.10
N THR A 160 3.66 -35.85 -1.50
CA THR A 160 3.75 -35.96 -0.04
C THR A 160 4.55 -34.82 0.59
N ARG A 161 5.44 -34.17 -0.18
CA ARG A 161 6.34 -33.09 0.26
C ARG A 161 5.74 -31.67 0.16
N ILE A 162 4.63 -31.47 -0.56
CA ILE A 162 3.93 -30.16 -0.71
C ILE A 162 3.69 -29.53 0.66
N ALA A 163 4.14 -28.29 0.91
CA ALA A 163 4.00 -27.61 2.20
C ALA A 163 4.47 -28.44 3.43
N GLY A 164 5.41 -29.37 3.23
CA GLY A 164 6.04 -30.17 4.29
C GLY A 164 7.35 -29.57 4.83
N PHE A 165 7.78 -28.46 4.25
CA PHE A 165 9.09 -27.84 4.46
C PHE A 165 9.12 -26.96 5.71
N ARG A 166 10.17 -27.10 6.52
CA ARG A 166 10.44 -26.31 7.71
C ARG A 166 11.57 -25.32 7.42
N LEU A 167 11.40 -24.09 7.89
CA LEU A 167 12.43 -23.07 7.86
C LEU A 167 13.57 -23.46 8.82
N THR A 168 14.75 -23.77 8.29
CA THR A 168 15.93 -24.23 9.06
C THR A 168 16.79 -23.06 9.51
N SER A 169 17.04 -22.12 8.60
CA SER A 169 17.92 -20.97 8.80
C SER A 169 17.44 -19.77 8.00
N ALA A 170 17.95 -18.58 8.33
CA ALA A 170 17.72 -17.40 7.54
C ALA A 170 18.95 -16.49 7.54
N ILE A 171 19.18 -15.82 6.42
CA ILE A 171 20.20 -14.77 6.30
C ILE A 171 19.53 -13.46 5.83
N VAL A 172 20.16 -12.35 6.17
CA VAL A 172 19.91 -11.06 5.53
C VAL A 172 21.18 -10.66 4.79
N SER A 173 21.03 -10.33 3.51
CA SER A 173 22.05 -9.72 2.68
C SER A 173 21.64 -8.28 2.41
N GLU A 174 22.42 -7.31 2.86
CA GLU A 174 22.09 -5.87 2.81
C GLU A 174 23.15 -5.16 1.96
N ASP A 175 22.73 -4.38 0.96
CA ASP A 175 23.64 -3.65 0.08
C ASP A 175 24.48 -2.64 0.89
N ILE A 176 25.76 -2.48 0.53
CA ILE A 176 26.66 -1.56 1.26
C ILE A 176 26.23 -0.10 1.20
N THR A 177 25.52 0.31 0.16
CA THR A 177 24.91 1.64 0.04
C THR A 177 23.63 1.77 0.87
N GLY A 178 23.03 0.66 1.28
CA GLY A 178 21.75 0.61 2.00
C GLY A 178 20.51 0.71 1.12
N ASP A 179 20.62 0.68 -0.21
CA ASP A 179 19.49 0.78 -1.15
C ASP A 179 18.44 -0.32 -1.00
N GLY A 180 18.85 -1.51 -0.58
CA GLY A 180 17.93 -2.62 -0.35
C GLY A 180 18.58 -3.76 0.39
N LEU A 181 17.74 -4.74 0.74
CA LEU A 181 18.18 -5.97 1.37
C LEU A 181 17.37 -7.17 0.88
N SER A 182 18.04 -8.31 0.76
CA SER A 182 17.41 -9.60 0.55
C SER A 182 17.31 -10.36 1.87
N VAL A 183 16.10 -10.76 2.26
CA VAL A 183 15.88 -11.75 3.32
C VAL A 183 15.76 -13.12 2.65
N VAL A 184 16.66 -14.04 2.99
CA VAL A 184 16.68 -15.39 2.40
C VAL A 184 16.30 -16.39 3.49
N LEU A 185 15.26 -17.17 3.20
CA LEU A 185 14.69 -18.20 4.06
C LEU A 185 15.08 -19.57 3.51
N ASP A 186 15.75 -20.40 4.31
CA ASP A 186 16.30 -21.70 3.91
C ASP A 186 15.44 -22.87 4.44
N TYR A 187 15.10 -23.83 3.58
CA TYR A 187 14.09 -24.86 3.88
C TYR A 187 14.63 -26.29 3.78
N ASP A 188 14.18 -27.19 4.68
CA ASP A 188 14.59 -28.60 4.67
C ASP A 188 13.89 -29.44 3.59
N ASP A 189 14.43 -29.38 2.37
CA ASP A 189 14.16 -30.35 1.31
C ASP A 189 15.41 -31.20 1.04
N GLU A 190 15.46 -32.43 1.57
CA GLU A 190 16.59 -33.35 1.37
C GLU A 190 16.81 -33.75 -0.10
N GLN A 191 15.79 -33.61 -0.96
CA GLN A 191 15.87 -33.98 -2.38
C GLN A 191 16.20 -32.77 -3.25
N HIS A 192 15.57 -31.63 -2.97
CA HIS A 192 15.68 -30.41 -3.76
C HIS A 192 15.75 -29.16 -2.85
N PRO A 193 16.87 -28.96 -2.13
CA PRO A 193 17.00 -27.83 -1.20
C PRO A 193 16.78 -26.51 -1.95
N HIS A 194 16.00 -25.62 -1.35
CA HIS A 194 15.59 -24.36 -1.97
C HIS A 194 15.49 -23.26 -0.91
N THR A 195 15.59 -22.03 -1.36
CA THR A 195 15.33 -20.85 -0.54
C THR A 195 14.06 -20.14 -1.00
N VAL A 196 13.46 -19.33 -0.13
CA VAL A 196 12.59 -18.24 -0.56
C VAL A 196 13.38 -16.94 -0.32
N VAL A 197 13.58 -16.17 -1.38
CA VAL A 197 14.28 -14.89 -1.35
C VAL A 197 13.23 -13.78 -1.41
N VAL A 198 13.33 -12.80 -0.53
CA VAL A 198 12.46 -11.62 -0.46
C VAL A 198 13.33 -10.39 -0.61
N PHE A 199 13.19 -9.63 -1.69
CA PHE A 199 13.91 -8.37 -1.89
C PHE A 199 13.08 -7.18 -1.40
N ILE A 200 13.69 -6.36 -0.55
CA ILE A 200 13.11 -5.20 0.11
C ILE A 200 13.90 -3.96 -0.33
N ASP A 201 13.19 -2.95 -0.84
CA ASP A 201 13.74 -1.72 -1.41
C ASP A 201 13.55 -0.55 -0.45
N ASN A 202 14.67 -0.07 0.09
CA ASN A 202 14.69 1.00 1.08
C ASN A 202 14.46 2.38 0.45
N ASN A 203 14.61 2.54 -0.87
CA ASN A 203 14.37 3.81 -1.55
C ASN A 203 12.88 4.15 -1.67
N LEU A 204 11.99 3.15 -1.57
CA LEU A 204 10.54 3.30 -1.63
C LEU A 204 9.86 2.93 -0.31
N GLY A 205 10.47 3.30 0.83
CA GLY A 205 9.85 3.08 2.15
C GLY A 205 10.05 1.67 2.75
N ALA A 206 10.99 0.87 2.24
CA ALA A 206 11.20 -0.53 2.62
C ALA A 206 10.04 -1.48 2.26
N ILE A 207 9.43 -1.26 1.09
CA ILE A 207 8.50 -2.20 0.46
C ILE A 207 9.22 -3.46 -0.03
N VAL A 208 8.49 -4.57 -0.12
CA VAL A 208 8.91 -5.75 -0.87
C VAL A 208 8.65 -5.49 -2.35
N LYS A 209 9.65 -5.71 -3.21
CA LYS A 209 9.48 -5.63 -4.67
C LYS A 209 9.52 -6.98 -5.37
N ASP A 210 10.13 -7.98 -4.74
CA ASP A 210 10.30 -9.29 -5.36
C ASP A 210 10.28 -10.41 -4.32
N VAL A 211 9.68 -11.54 -4.68
CA VAL A 211 9.67 -12.78 -3.88
C VAL A 211 9.82 -13.94 -4.85
N PHE A 212 10.87 -14.74 -4.72
CA PHE A 212 11.08 -15.89 -5.61
C PHE A 212 11.67 -17.11 -4.90
N VAL A 213 11.53 -18.27 -5.51
CA VAL A 213 12.14 -19.52 -5.04
C VAL A 213 13.56 -19.64 -5.59
N GLY A 214 14.54 -19.51 -4.71
CA GLY A 214 15.96 -19.55 -5.03
C GLY A 214 16.59 -20.95 -4.91
N PRO A 215 17.85 -21.09 -5.37
CA PRO A 215 18.65 -22.31 -5.16
C PRO A 215 18.97 -22.52 -3.66
N PRO A 216 19.64 -23.62 -3.27
CA PRO A 216 20.10 -23.84 -1.89
C PRO A 216 20.91 -22.64 -1.35
N VAL A 217 20.82 -22.37 -0.04
CA VAL A 217 21.41 -21.17 0.57
C VAL A 217 22.91 -20.99 0.28
N ASP A 218 23.68 -22.08 0.19
CA ASP A 218 25.11 -22.02 -0.17
C ASP A 218 25.35 -21.40 -1.56
N ARG A 219 24.46 -21.66 -2.53
CA ARG A 219 24.54 -21.07 -3.88
C ARG A 219 24.14 -19.59 -3.89
N VAL A 220 23.18 -19.21 -3.04
CA VAL A 220 22.80 -17.80 -2.84
C VAL A 220 23.96 -17.04 -2.20
N LEU A 221 24.63 -17.62 -1.20
CA LEU A 221 25.84 -17.08 -0.58
C LEU A 221 26.99 -16.96 -1.59
N GLU A 222 27.26 -17.98 -2.40
CA GLU A 222 28.25 -17.91 -3.50
C GLU A 222 27.93 -16.80 -4.51
N ALA A 223 26.66 -16.54 -4.80
CA ALA A 223 26.24 -15.47 -5.71
C ALA A 223 26.49 -14.08 -5.11
N TYR A 224 26.04 -13.85 -3.87
CA TYR A 224 26.25 -12.59 -3.15
C TYR A 224 27.74 -12.29 -2.91
N GLN A 225 28.54 -13.29 -2.50
CA GLN A 225 29.99 -13.13 -2.34
C GLN A 225 30.71 -12.79 -3.65
N ARG A 226 30.21 -13.30 -4.79
CA ARG A 226 30.75 -12.95 -6.12
C ARG A 226 30.35 -11.55 -6.58
N GLY A 227 29.19 -11.04 -6.13
CA GLY A 227 28.75 -9.66 -6.37
C GLY A 227 29.54 -8.62 -5.54
N GLY A 228 30.03 -9.00 -4.37
CA GLY A 228 31.05 -8.24 -3.62
C GLY A 228 30.59 -6.96 -2.90
N ARG A 229 29.35 -6.52 -3.09
CA ARG A 229 28.82 -5.24 -2.58
C ARG A 229 27.69 -5.38 -1.55
N VAL A 230 27.68 -6.49 -0.80
CA VAL A 230 26.68 -6.76 0.23
C VAL A 230 27.31 -7.21 1.54
N THR A 231 26.70 -6.83 2.66
CA THR A 231 26.98 -7.39 3.97
C THR A 231 26.00 -8.54 4.25
N ILE A 232 26.50 -9.69 4.73
CA ILE A 232 25.68 -10.88 4.96
C ILE A 232 25.71 -11.24 6.44
N ARG A 233 24.53 -11.43 7.04
CA ARG A 233 24.37 -11.83 8.44
C ARG A 233 23.33 -12.93 8.60
N THR A 234 23.67 -14.00 9.32
CA THR A 234 22.70 -15.00 9.78
C THR A 234 21.77 -14.38 10.82
N VAL A 235 20.48 -14.64 10.70
CA VAL A 235 19.43 -14.15 11.62
C VAL A 235 18.59 -15.31 12.14
N ARG A 236 17.84 -15.08 13.23
CA ARG A 236 16.82 -16.04 13.65
C ARG A 236 15.65 -16.03 12.66
N PRO A 237 15.04 -17.18 12.33
CA PRO A 237 13.81 -17.26 11.54
C PRO A 237 12.72 -16.26 11.98
N ALA A 238 12.50 -16.11 13.29
CA ALA A 238 11.54 -15.14 13.84
C ALA A 238 11.91 -13.67 13.56
N THR A 239 13.20 -13.33 13.46
CA THR A 239 13.66 -11.99 13.08
C THR A 239 13.50 -11.74 11.59
N ALA A 240 13.85 -12.72 10.74
CA ALA A 240 13.63 -12.66 9.30
C ALA A 240 12.14 -12.46 8.98
N ALA A 241 11.27 -13.26 9.61
CA ALA A 241 9.83 -13.14 9.50
C ALA A 241 9.30 -11.76 9.90
N GLY A 242 9.85 -11.15 10.95
CA GLY A 242 9.45 -9.81 11.38
C GLY A 242 9.85 -8.71 10.39
N ILE A 243 11.04 -8.80 9.78
CA ILE A 243 11.49 -7.88 8.72
C ILE A 243 10.54 -7.98 7.51
N ILE A 244 10.28 -9.21 7.05
CA ILE A 244 9.40 -9.45 5.89
C ILE A 244 7.97 -8.98 6.17
N LEU A 245 7.40 -9.29 7.34
CA LEU A 245 6.04 -8.88 7.68
C LEU A 245 5.89 -7.37 7.89
N GLN A 246 6.96 -6.66 8.27
CA GLN A 246 6.94 -5.20 8.25
C GLN A 246 6.91 -4.71 6.79
N ALA A 247 7.86 -5.15 5.96
CA ALA A 247 7.95 -4.73 4.57
C ALA A 247 6.67 -5.02 3.76
N LEU A 248 6.04 -6.19 3.96
CA LEU A 248 4.74 -6.52 3.37
C LEU A 248 3.60 -5.59 3.86
N GLY A 249 3.74 -5.03 5.06
CA GLY A 249 2.85 -3.96 5.57
C GLY A 249 3.05 -2.67 4.79
N GLU A 250 4.28 -2.17 4.72
CA GLU A 250 4.61 -0.95 3.94
C GLU A 250 4.22 -1.11 2.46
N THR A 251 4.37 -2.31 1.89
CA THR A 251 3.98 -2.63 0.48
C THR A 251 2.47 -2.56 0.27
N ARG A 252 1.69 -2.90 1.29
CA ARG A 252 0.22 -2.89 1.22
C ARG A 252 -0.37 -1.50 1.40
N ASP A 253 0.29 -0.65 2.19
CA ASP A 253 -0.11 0.73 2.44
C ASP A 253 0.34 1.68 1.30
N TYR A 254 0.89 1.11 0.21
CA TYR A 254 1.29 1.78 -1.03
C TYR A 254 0.24 1.52 -2.13
N ASP A 255 -0.29 2.55 -2.79
CA ASP A 255 -1.47 2.43 -3.66
C ASP A 255 -1.22 1.67 -4.99
N ASP A 256 0.00 1.74 -5.54
CA ASP A 256 0.45 0.99 -6.74
C ASP A 256 1.95 0.61 -6.59
N PRO A 257 2.28 -0.43 -5.81
CA PRO A 257 3.67 -0.75 -5.47
C PRO A 257 4.38 -1.38 -6.69
N PRO A 258 5.61 -0.93 -7.06
CA PRO A 258 6.33 -1.44 -8.22
C PRO A 258 6.97 -2.81 -7.95
N VAL A 259 6.13 -3.84 -7.90
CA VAL A 259 6.46 -5.24 -7.63
C VAL A 259 6.65 -6.07 -8.92
N SER A 260 7.31 -7.23 -8.80
CA SER A 260 7.49 -8.20 -9.88
C SER A 260 6.27 -9.14 -10.06
N GLU A 261 6.18 -9.79 -11.22
CA GLU A 261 5.24 -10.92 -11.42
C GLU A 261 5.53 -12.08 -10.44
N ASP A 262 6.79 -12.29 -10.07
CA ASP A 262 7.22 -13.28 -9.08
C ASP A 262 6.70 -12.93 -7.67
N PHE A 263 6.68 -11.64 -7.28
CA PHE A 263 6.03 -11.20 -6.03
C PHE A 263 4.56 -11.59 -5.99
N GLU A 264 3.79 -11.33 -7.07
CA GLU A 264 2.38 -11.74 -7.15
C GLU A 264 2.23 -13.27 -7.05
N PHE A 265 3.16 -14.02 -7.66
CA PHE A 265 3.14 -15.47 -7.65
C PHE A 265 3.46 -16.08 -6.28
N PHE A 266 4.49 -15.59 -5.60
CA PHE A 266 5.06 -16.22 -4.42
C PHE A 266 4.69 -15.55 -3.08
N THR A 267 4.03 -14.38 -3.06
CA THR A 267 3.62 -13.76 -1.79
C THR A 267 2.63 -14.63 -1.00
N GLY A 268 1.73 -15.36 -1.67
CA GLY A 268 0.86 -16.34 -1.01
C GLY A 268 1.64 -17.48 -0.34
N LEU A 269 2.68 -18.01 -1.02
CA LEU A 269 3.60 -19.02 -0.47
C LEU A 269 4.31 -18.49 0.78
N LEU A 270 4.87 -17.29 0.65
CA LEU A 270 5.63 -16.61 1.70
C LEU A 270 4.77 -16.39 2.95
N VAL A 271 3.60 -15.76 2.80
CA VAL A 271 2.68 -15.51 3.91
C VAL A 271 2.25 -16.82 4.57
N ASN A 272 1.87 -17.84 3.80
CA ASN A 272 1.52 -19.16 4.35
C ASN A 272 2.65 -19.72 5.23
N ARG A 273 3.88 -19.80 4.70
CA ARG A 273 5.04 -20.34 5.44
C ARG A 273 5.39 -19.50 6.68
N LEU A 274 5.24 -18.18 6.63
CA LEU A 274 5.47 -17.31 7.79
C LEU A 274 4.41 -17.50 8.90
N THR A 275 3.15 -17.84 8.56
CA THR A 275 2.13 -18.17 9.58
C THR A 275 2.33 -19.51 10.28
N GLN A 276 3.14 -20.41 9.70
CA GLN A 276 3.41 -21.75 10.24
C GLN A 276 4.65 -21.81 11.15
N LEU A 277 5.32 -20.67 11.39
CA LEU A 277 6.50 -20.62 12.24
C LEU A 277 6.19 -20.98 13.71
N PRO A 278 7.05 -21.79 14.37
CA PRO A 278 6.84 -22.19 15.76
C PRO A 278 7.08 -21.03 16.74
N GLU A 279 7.94 -20.08 16.37
CA GLU A 279 8.21 -18.85 17.12
C GLU A 279 7.43 -17.68 16.52
N ARG A 280 6.92 -16.78 17.38
CA ARG A 280 6.26 -15.56 16.91
C ARG A 280 7.28 -14.64 16.22
N PRO A 281 6.95 -14.03 15.07
CA PRO A 281 7.78 -13.03 14.43
C PRO A 281 8.17 -11.89 15.38
N ILE A 282 9.45 -11.53 15.38
CA ILE A 282 10.02 -10.45 16.19
C ILE A 282 9.97 -9.18 15.36
N ARG A 283 9.07 -8.24 15.71
CA ARG A 283 9.02 -6.93 15.03
C ARG A 283 10.40 -6.26 15.04
N PRO A 284 10.86 -5.71 13.91
CA PRO A 284 12.06 -4.88 13.88
C PRO A 284 11.94 -3.70 14.85
N PRO A 285 13.06 -3.15 15.35
CA PRO A 285 13.03 -1.93 16.13
C PRO A 285 12.53 -0.77 15.25
N ILE A 286 11.59 0.02 15.79
CA ILE A 286 11.16 1.27 15.15
C ILE A 286 12.40 2.15 14.98
N ARG A 287 12.72 2.57 13.74
CA ARG A 287 13.82 3.49 13.49
C ARG A 287 13.48 4.84 14.16
N PRO A 288 14.33 5.39 15.04
CA PRO A 288 14.07 6.69 15.64
C PRO A 288 14.18 7.77 14.56
N LEU A 289 13.11 8.54 14.36
CA LEU A 289 13.12 9.72 13.49
C LEU A 289 14.15 10.73 14.01
N LEU A 290 14.97 11.29 13.11
CA LEU A 290 15.85 12.39 13.49
C LEU A 290 15.01 13.63 13.81
N SER A 291 15.11 14.11 15.04
CA SER A 291 14.49 15.37 15.44
C SER A 291 15.10 16.54 14.66
N PRO A 292 14.37 17.66 14.47
CA PRO A 292 14.88 18.81 13.72
C PRO A 292 16.26 19.29 14.19
N ARG A 293 16.50 19.30 15.52
CA ARG A 293 17.81 19.66 16.09
C ARG A 293 18.96 18.74 15.67
N GLN A 294 18.69 17.45 15.44
CA GLN A 294 19.71 16.50 14.99
C GLN A 294 19.97 16.64 13.48
N ARG A 295 18.97 17.08 12.70
CA ARG A 295 19.17 17.45 11.29
C ARG A 295 20.03 18.71 11.21
N ASP A 296 19.69 19.73 11.99
CA ASP A 296 20.45 21.00 12.06
C ASP A 296 21.91 20.76 12.47
N GLN A 297 22.15 19.96 13.53
CA GLN A 297 23.50 19.56 13.95
C GLN A 297 24.29 18.85 12.84
N LEU A 298 23.62 18.06 12.00
CA LEU A 298 24.27 17.34 10.92
C LEU A 298 24.64 18.26 9.74
N VAL A 299 23.84 19.31 9.50
CA VAL A 299 24.19 20.41 8.58
C VAL A 299 25.39 21.19 9.12
N ASP A 300 25.37 21.60 10.39
CA ASP A 300 26.48 22.31 11.03
C ASP A 300 27.79 21.52 10.94
N GLU A 301 27.78 20.22 11.29
CA GLU A 301 28.94 19.33 11.21
C GLU A 301 29.49 19.17 9.78
N PHE A 302 28.64 19.25 8.75
CA PHE A 302 29.08 19.27 7.35
C PHE A 302 29.71 20.60 6.96
N LEU A 303 29.09 21.73 7.34
CA LEU A 303 29.58 23.06 7.02
C LEU A 303 30.89 23.41 7.74
N GLU A 304 31.16 22.82 8.91
CA GLU A 304 32.44 22.91 9.61
C GLU A 304 33.54 21.98 9.02
N SER A 305 33.19 21.09 8.08
CA SER A 305 34.11 20.10 7.50
C SER A 305 34.95 20.66 6.34
N GLN A 306 36.03 19.96 6.00
CA GLN A 306 36.87 20.28 4.84
C GLN A 306 36.12 20.24 3.50
N TYR A 307 35.05 19.44 3.40
CA TYR A 307 34.24 19.26 2.18
C TYR A 307 33.42 20.52 1.85
N ALA A 308 33.11 21.35 2.86
CA ALA A 308 32.34 22.58 2.68
C ALA A 308 33.18 23.82 2.33
N ALA A 309 34.52 23.73 2.37
CA ALA A 309 35.43 24.89 2.40
C ALA A 309 35.39 25.82 1.17
N ALA A 310 34.77 25.41 0.07
CA ALA A 310 34.62 26.19 -1.16
C ALA A 310 33.21 26.13 -1.77
N LEU A 311 32.20 25.77 -0.97
CA LEU A 311 30.81 25.67 -1.42
C LEU A 311 30.10 27.03 -1.47
N PRO A 312 29.05 27.18 -2.31
CA PRO A 312 28.23 28.39 -2.36
C PRO A 312 27.40 28.59 -1.09
N ASP A 313 26.94 29.82 -0.84
CA ASP A 313 26.15 30.22 0.34
C ASP A 313 24.89 29.35 0.56
N ASP A 314 24.34 28.78 -0.52
CA ASP A 314 23.14 27.93 -0.51
C ASP A 314 23.39 26.49 -0.01
N ALA A 315 24.63 26.11 0.30
CA ALA A 315 24.99 24.75 0.70
C ALA A 315 24.22 24.26 1.94
N SER A 316 23.96 25.14 2.90
CA SER A 316 23.17 24.81 4.10
C SER A 316 21.74 24.35 3.76
N ASP A 317 21.07 25.08 2.87
CA ASP A 317 19.70 24.77 2.44
C ASP A 317 19.65 23.48 1.62
N ILE A 318 20.59 23.31 0.68
CA ILE A 318 20.64 22.15 -0.21
C ILE A 318 20.91 20.85 0.58
N VAL A 319 21.83 20.88 1.55
CA VAL A 319 22.09 19.72 2.42
C VAL A 319 20.92 19.43 3.35
N ARG A 320 20.23 20.46 3.87
CA ARG A 320 19.02 20.25 4.66
C ARG A 320 17.94 19.52 3.86
N LEU A 321 17.71 19.93 2.62
CA LEU A 321 16.79 19.27 1.69
C LEU A 321 17.20 17.81 1.39
N TRP A 322 18.50 17.53 1.22
CA TRP A 322 18.98 16.16 1.09
C TRP A 322 18.64 15.33 2.35
N ILE A 323 18.93 15.87 3.53
CA ILE A 323 18.64 15.23 4.81
C ILE A 323 17.14 14.95 4.96
N ASP A 324 16.29 15.92 4.63
CA ASP A 324 14.84 15.79 4.71
C ASP A 324 14.34 14.71 3.72
N HIS A 325 14.79 14.71 2.46
CA HIS A 325 14.50 13.64 1.50
C HIS A 325 14.94 12.25 2.01
N ALA A 326 16.19 12.14 2.45
CA ALA A 326 16.79 10.88 2.88
C ALA A 326 16.19 10.32 4.18
N VAL A 327 15.55 11.15 5.02
CA VAL A 327 14.94 10.76 6.29
C VAL A 327 13.43 10.53 6.20
N ASP A 328 12.70 11.37 5.46
CA ASP A 328 11.23 11.36 5.47
C ASP A 328 10.63 10.60 4.28
N HIS A 329 11.36 10.42 3.19
CA HIS A 329 10.88 9.73 1.98
C HIS A 329 11.58 8.40 1.69
N THR A 330 12.65 8.06 2.43
CA THR A 330 13.42 6.82 2.19
C THR A 330 13.91 6.20 3.49
N VAL A 331 14.46 4.98 3.40
CA VAL A 331 14.94 4.20 4.55
C VAL A 331 16.46 4.06 4.50
N GLY A 332 17.13 4.31 5.63
CA GLY A 332 18.60 4.24 5.73
C GLY A 332 19.18 5.40 6.53
N GLY A 333 18.52 6.55 6.50
CA GLY A 333 18.93 7.76 7.21
C GLY A 333 19.77 8.71 6.36
N PRO A 334 20.17 9.86 6.93
CA PRO A 334 20.62 11.02 6.15
C PRO A 334 22.00 10.84 5.49
N LEU A 335 22.85 10.00 6.09
CA LEU A 335 24.20 9.69 5.60
C LEU A 335 24.23 8.55 4.57
N ARG A 336 23.08 8.18 3.98
CA ARG A 336 23.04 7.20 2.90
C ARG A 336 23.68 7.78 1.64
N VAL A 337 24.62 7.03 1.05
CA VAL A 337 25.34 7.39 -0.18
C VAL A 337 25.01 6.32 -1.22
N SER A 338 24.26 6.71 -2.25
CA SER A 338 23.74 5.83 -3.30
C SER A 338 23.47 6.61 -4.58
N ALA A 339 23.77 6.01 -5.73
CA ALA A 339 23.40 6.53 -7.05
C ALA A 339 21.87 6.60 -7.26
N VAL A 340 21.10 5.65 -6.70
CA VAL A 340 19.63 5.65 -6.78
C VAL A 340 19.03 6.76 -5.92
N LEU A 341 19.60 7.02 -4.73
CA LEU A 341 19.17 8.16 -3.91
C LEU A 341 19.49 9.50 -4.60
N VAL A 342 20.61 9.59 -5.32
CA VAL A 342 20.95 10.76 -6.16
C VAL A 342 19.92 10.96 -7.28
N GLU A 343 19.52 9.90 -7.99
CA GLU A 343 18.45 9.94 -9.00
C GLU A 343 17.13 10.45 -8.42
N LEU A 344 16.71 9.88 -7.30
CA LEU A 344 15.45 10.24 -6.64
C LEU A 344 15.48 11.66 -6.09
N PHE A 345 16.63 12.15 -5.61
CA PHE A 345 16.75 13.55 -5.22
C PHE A 345 16.71 14.50 -6.42
N LEU A 346 17.59 14.32 -7.42
CA LEU A 346 17.81 15.29 -8.49
C LEU A 346 16.70 15.29 -9.56
N ALA A 347 16.27 14.10 -10.01
CA ALA A 347 15.30 14.00 -11.11
C ALA A 347 13.84 13.99 -10.62
N HIS A 348 13.61 13.61 -9.36
CA HIS A 348 12.25 13.36 -8.85
C HIS A 348 11.83 14.33 -7.75
N TRP A 349 12.46 14.29 -6.58
CA TRP A 349 11.98 14.97 -5.38
C TRP A 349 12.28 16.48 -5.37
N LEU A 350 13.53 16.88 -5.57
CA LEU A 350 13.95 18.28 -5.46
C LEU A 350 13.22 19.22 -6.43
N PRO A 351 13.08 18.88 -7.73
CA PRO A 351 12.34 19.74 -8.67
C PRO A 351 10.85 19.91 -8.33
N ARG A 352 10.25 18.96 -7.61
CA ARG A 352 8.85 19.01 -7.15
C ARG A 352 8.68 19.78 -5.84
N LYS A 353 9.76 19.99 -5.07
CA LYS A 353 9.74 20.59 -3.72
C LYS A 353 10.27 22.02 -3.68
N VAL A 354 11.07 22.43 -4.66
CA VAL A 354 11.70 23.77 -4.68
C VAL A 354 11.44 24.48 -6.00
N LEU A 355 10.93 25.71 -5.92
CA LEU A 355 10.95 26.68 -7.01
C LEU A 355 12.07 27.69 -6.70
N ALA A 356 13.10 27.72 -7.54
CA ALA A 356 14.26 28.60 -7.41
C ALA A 356 14.81 28.97 -8.80
N ASP A 357 15.74 29.91 -8.86
CA ASP A 357 16.41 30.26 -10.12
C ASP A 357 17.55 29.29 -10.48
N SER A 358 18.04 29.43 -11.71
CA SER A 358 19.12 28.60 -12.26
C SER A 358 20.47 28.74 -11.54
N THR A 359 20.67 29.78 -10.73
CA THR A 359 21.87 29.90 -9.87
C THR A 359 21.81 28.90 -8.72
N TYR A 360 20.64 28.80 -8.07
CA TYR A 360 20.41 27.82 -7.00
C TYR A 360 20.50 26.39 -7.53
N PHE A 361 19.83 26.08 -8.63
CA PHE A 361 19.91 24.74 -9.23
C PHE A 361 21.33 24.41 -9.73
N GLY A 362 22.08 25.38 -10.25
CA GLY A 362 23.50 25.19 -10.61
C GLY A 362 24.42 24.93 -9.41
N ALA A 363 24.03 25.31 -8.19
CA ALA A 363 24.77 24.99 -6.97
C ALA A 363 24.57 23.54 -6.50
N VAL A 364 23.39 22.96 -6.77
CA VAL A 364 22.98 21.64 -6.26
C VAL A 364 23.98 20.52 -6.58
N PRO A 365 24.43 20.30 -7.85
CA PRO A 365 25.39 19.25 -8.16
C PRO A 365 26.69 19.34 -7.35
N THR A 366 27.21 20.55 -7.15
CA THR A 366 28.48 20.77 -6.43
C THR A 366 28.32 20.46 -4.94
N VAL A 367 27.22 20.89 -4.33
CA VAL A 367 26.95 20.67 -2.90
C VAL A 367 26.63 19.20 -2.62
N VAL A 368 25.82 18.55 -3.48
CA VAL A 368 25.46 17.14 -3.31
C VAL A 368 26.70 16.24 -3.40
N LYS A 369 27.61 16.49 -4.36
CA LYS A 369 28.88 15.73 -4.44
C LYS A 369 29.71 15.86 -3.15
N ALA A 370 29.93 17.07 -2.67
CA ALA A 370 30.67 17.30 -1.42
C ALA A 370 30.00 16.64 -0.20
N TRP A 371 28.66 16.60 -0.16
CA TRP A 371 27.92 15.88 0.86
C TRP A 371 28.09 14.36 0.76
N LEU A 372 28.06 13.78 -0.44
CA LEU A 372 28.28 12.34 -0.65
C LEU A 372 29.69 11.92 -0.23
N GLU A 373 30.71 12.73 -0.54
CA GLU A 373 32.09 12.51 -0.07
C GLU A 373 32.19 12.56 1.48
N PHE A 374 31.59 13.58 2.11
CA PHE A 374 31.53 13.70 3.57
C PHE A 374 30.81 12.51 4.23
N ALA A 375 29.65 12.12 3.70
CA ALA A 375 28.86 11.02 4.22
C ALA A 375 29.56 9.67 3.99
N GLY A 376 30.22 9.49 2.85
CA GLY A 376 31.02 8.31 2.52
C GLY A 376 32.21 8.12 3.46
N ASP A 377 33.01 9.17 3.69
CA ASP A 377 34.11 9.14 4.67
C ASP A 377 33.57 8.87 6.08
N ARG A 378 32.52 9.59 6.50
CA ARG A 378 31.93 9.42 7.83
C ARG A 378 31.36 8.02 8.09
N THR A 379 30.85 7.35 7.06
CA THR A 379 30.34 5.97 7.14
C THR A 379 31.40 4.92 6.84
N GLN A 380 32.61 5.33 6.42
CA GLN A 380 33.70 4.47 5.95
C GLN A 380 33.26 3.55 4.79
N LEU A 381 32.44 4.09 3.88
CA LEU A 381 31.99 3.41 2.67
C LEU A 381 33.17 3.19 1.70
N PRO A 382 33.23 2.07 0.95
CA PRO A 382 34.23 1.88 -0.10
C PRO A 382 34.21 3.02 -1.13
N LEU A 383 35.39 3.51 -1.51
CA LEU A 383 35.56 4.66 -2.39
C LEU A 383 34.85 4.47 -3.74
N ASP A 384 34.84 3.26 -4.29
CA ASP A 384 34.17 2.94 -5.55
C ASP A 384 32.64 3.11 -5.49
N ALA A 385 32.03 2.94 -4.31
CA ALA A 385 30.61 3.22 -4.10
C ALA A 385 30.31 4.71 -3.87
N VAL A 386 31.28 5.46 -3.33
CA VAL A 386 31.20 6.93 -3.22
C VAL A 386 31.36 7.57 -4.59
N ASP A 387 32.38 7.14 -5.35
CA ASP A 387 32.66 7.59 -6.73
C ASP A 387 31.44 7.34 -7.63
N GLU A 388 30.79 6.16 -7.55
CA GLU A 388 29.58 5.87 -8.32
C GLU A 388 28.40 6.79 -7.97
N ALA A 389 28.20 7.13 -6.69
CA ALA A 389 27.17 8.08 -6.29
C ALA A 389 27.50 9.51 -6.73
N VAL A 390 28.79 9.90 -6.73
CA VAL A 390 29.28 11.19 -7.24
C VAL A 390 29.11 11.30 -8.76
N ASP A 391 29.43 10.25 -9.52
CA ASP A 391 29.22 10.16 -10.97
C ASP A 391 27.72 10.22 -11.32
N ALA A 392 26.86 9.61 -10.51
CA ALA A 392 25.40 9.68 -10.69
C ALA A 392 24.87 11.13 -10.65
N VAL A 393 25.53 12.05 -9.93
CA VAL A 393 25.14 13.47 -9.92
C VAL A 393 25.31 14.09 -11.31
N ASP A 394 26.38 13.77 -12.04
CA ASP A 394 26.58 14.25 -13.42
C ASP A 394 25.62 13.60 -14.41
N ILE A 395 25.26 12.32 -14.18
CA ILE A 395 24.26 11.61 -15.00
C ILE A 395 22.88 12.26 -14.89
N TRP A 396 22.48 12.67 -13.68
CA TRP A 396 21.14 13.20 -13.40
C TRP A 396 21.03 14.74 -13.43
N GLN A 397 22.15 15.47 -13.45
CA GLN A 397 22.15 16.92 -13.60
C GLN A 397 21.32 17.41 -14.82
N PRO A 398 21.36 16.81 -16.02
CA PRO A 398 20.54 17.27 -17.15
C PRO A 398 19.02 17.19 -16.89
N ALA A 399 18.55 16.29 -16.02
CA ALA A 399 17.15 16.20 -15.63
C ALA A 399 16.77 17.32 -14.64
N LEU A 400 17.67 17.63 -13.69
CA LEU A 400 17.54 18.78 -12.80
C LEU A 400 17.51 20.10 -13.58
N ASP A 401 18.44 20.29 -14.52
CA ASP A 401 18.52 21.46 -15.39
C ASP A 401 17.25 21.61 -16.25
N ALA A 402 16.74 20.51 -16.81
CA ALA A 402 15.51 20.53 -17.61
C ALA A 402 14.28 20.96 -16.79
N ALA A 403 14.21 20.57 -15.52
CA ALA A 403 13.14 21.02 -14.62
C ALA A 403 13.35 22.48 -14.15
N ALA A 404 14.59 22.92 -13.94
CA ALA A 404 14.94 24.30 -13.60
C ALA A 404 14.64 25.30 -14.73
N MET A 405 14.66 24.85 -15.99
CA MET A 405 14.31 25.67 -17.18
C MET A 405 12.81 25.94 -17.33
N LEU A 406 11.95 25.32 -16.51
CA LEU A 406 10.55 25.68 -16.38
C LEU A 406 10.40 26.88 -15.44
N ASP A 407 10.91 28.04 -15.88
CA ASP A 407 10.87 29.31 -15.14
C ASP A 407 9.46 29.55 -14.55
N PRO A 408 9.30 29.67 -13.22
CA PRO A 408 8.00 29.98 -12.62
C PRO A 408 7.60 31.41 -13.03
N VAL A 409 6.56 31.52 -13.85
CA VAL A 409 6.09 32.80 -14.39
C VAL A 409 5.67 33.74 -13.26
N GLY A 410 6.57 34.66 -12.89
CA GLY A 410 6.34 35.67 -11.85
C GLY A 410 7.34 35.70 -10.70
N SER A 411 8.27 34.75 -10.57
CA SER A 411 9.33 34.80 -9.57
C SER A 411 10.26 36.01 -9.78
N LYS A 412 10.65 36.68 -8.69
CA LYS A 412 11.76 37.66 -8.77
C LYS A 412 13.10 36.92 -8.87
N PRO A 413 14.13 37.49 -9.52
CA PRO A 413 15.49 36.95 -9.45
C PRO A 413 15.93 36.77 -7.99
N GLY A 414 16.43 35.58 -7.62
CA GLY A 414 16.80 35.21 -6.25
C GLY A 414 15.65 34.81 -5.31
N GLU A 415 14.39 34.76 -5.77
CA GLU A 415 13.24 34.33 -4.96
C GLU A 415 13.15 32.79 -4.93
N ARG A 416 13.10 32.21 -3.72
CA ARG A 416 12.98 30.77 -3.46
C ARG A 416 11.64 30.46 -2.79
N VAL A 417 10.95 29.42 -3.26
CA VAL A 417 9.73 28.89 -2.64
C VAL A 417 9.89 27.40 -2.38
N PHE A 418 9.80 27.02 -1.12
CA PHE A 418 9.79 25.62 -0.67
C PHE A 418 8.33 25.17 -0.51
N LEU A 419 7.99 24.01 -1.08
CA LEU A 419 6.64 23.43 -1.05
C LEU A 419 6.54 22.42 0.09
N ASP A 420 5.55 22.62 0.97
CA ASP A 420 5.28 21.80 2.16
C ASP A 420 4.80 20.38 1.78
N ASP A 421 4.90 19.40 2.69
CA ASP A 421 4.55 18.00 2.43
C ASP A 421 3.05 17.76 2.19
N THR A 422 2.20 18.74 2.50
CA THR A 422 0.79 18.75 2.07
C THR A 422 0.61 18.92 0.55
N THR A 423 1.67 18.86 -0.24
CA THR A 423 1.66 19.04 -1.70
C THR A 423 1.96 17.74 -2.46
N ASN A 424 2.02 16.58 -1.78
CA ASN A 424 2.08 15.28 -2.46
C ASN A 424 0.86 15.01 -3.36
N ASP A 425 -0.28 15.67 -3.12
CA ASP A 425 -1.51 15.53 -3.92
C ASP A 425 -1.34 15.88 -5.42
N LEU A 426 -0.27 16.56 -5.86
CA LEU A 426 -0.20 17.05 -7.24
C LEU A 426 -0.07 15.94 -8.30
N GLU A 427 0.64 14.85 -8.03
CA GLU A 427 0.85 13.79 -9.04
C GLU A 427 -0.28 12.74 -9.03
N ASP A 428 -0.91 12.51 -7.87
CA ASP A 428 -2.09 11.65 -7.72
C ASP A 428 -3.38 12.34 -8.20
N ALA A 429 -3.54 13.65 -7.96
CA ALA A 429 -4.63 14.46 -8.53
C ALA A 429 -4.61 14.50 -10.07
N TYR A 430 -3.47 14.25 -10.71
CA TYR A 430 -3.39 14.10 -12.16
C TYR A 430 -3.69 12.69 -12.66
N ARG A 431 -3.71 11.65 -11.80
CA ARG A 431 -3.84 10.23 -12.24
C ARG A 431 -5.19 9.58 -11.99
N ALA A 432 -5.97 9.97 -10.98
CA ALA A 432 -7.15 9.19 -10.59
C ALA A 432 -8.45 9.99 -10.40
N LEU A 433 -9.25 10.15 -11.46
CA LEU A 433 -10.73 10.12 -11.36
C LEU A 433 -11.37 9.79 -12.71
N ALA A 434 -11.77 8.52 -12.88
CA ALA A 434 -12.49 8.07 -14.07
C ALA A 434 -13.91 8.68 -14.14
N GLY A 435 -14.03 9.83 -14.81
CA GLY A 435 -15.30 10.50 -15.09
C GLY A 435 -15.31 12.02 -14.97
N LEU A 436 -14.25 12.64 -14.43
CA LEU A 436 -14.18 14.10 -14.26
C LEU A 436 -13.52 14.80 -15.47
N GLY A 437 -12.50 14.18 -16.07
CA GLY A 437 -11.71 14.76 -17.17
C GLY A 437 -10.61 15.69 -16.66
N SER A 438 -10.18 16.65 -17.48
CA SER A 438 -9.28 17.72 -17.04
C SER A 438 -10.07 18.96 -16.59
N PRO A 439 -9.61 19.72 -15.58
CA PRO A 439 -10.24 20.99 -15.22
C PRO A 439 -10.23 21.95 -16.41
N PRO A 440 -11.25 22.83 -16.56
CA PRO A 440 -11.19 23.92 -17.50
C PRO A 440 -9.94 24.79 -17.27
N GLN A 441 -9.37 25.35 -18.33
CA GLN A 441 -8.38 26.41 -18.16
C GLN A 441 -9.13 27.70 -17.76
N PRO A 442 -8.75 28.35 -16.64
CA PRO A 442 -9.43 29.58 -16.23
C PRO A 442 -9.16 30.69 -17.23
N ASP A 443 -10.16 31.56 -17.44
CA ASP A 443 -9.92 32.77 -18.19
C ASP A 443 -9.00 33.67 -17.35
N LEU A 444 -7.83 34.03 -17.87
CA LEU A 444 -6.88 34.93 -17.22
C LEU A 444 -6.93 36.36 -17.79
N THR A 445 -7.79 36.62 -18.79
CA THR A 445 -7.86 37.93 -19.43
C THR A 445 -8.34 39.02 -18.48
N GLY A 446 -7.63 40.16 -18.49
CA GLY A 446 -7.94 41.34 -17.67
C GLY A 446 -7.59 41.24 -16.19
N LEU A 447 -6.95 40.14 -15.75
CA LEU A 447 -6.43 40.00 -14.38
C LEU A 447 -5.02 40.58 -14.25
N ASP A 448 -4.66 41.06 -13.05
CA ASP A 448 -3.25 41.29 -12.70
C ASP A 448 -2.51 39.96 -12.42
N ASN A 449 -1.17 40.01 -12.36
CA ASN A 449 -0.36 38.79 -12.18
C ASN A 449 -0.68 38.02 -10.87
N SER A 450 -1.04 38.72 -9.79
CA SER A 450 -1.38 38.12 -8.50
C SER A 450 -2.74 37.42 -8.57
N GLN A 451 -3.72 38.08 -9.19
CA GLN A 451 -5.02 37.50 -9.48
C GLN A 451 -4.92 36.30 -10.43
N ALA A 452 -4.16 36.42 -11.52
CA ALA A 452 -3.98 35.34 -12.50
C ALA A 452 -3.31 34.10 -11.88
N ALA A 453 -2.24 34.30 -11.08
CA ALA A 453 -1.59 33.21 -10.35
C ALA A 453 -2.53 32.57 -9.31
N THR A 454 -3.26 33.40 -8.54
CA THR A 454 -4.26 32.92 -7.58
C THR A 454 -5.33 32.08 -8.28
N LEU A 455 -5.86 32.55 -9.41
CA LEU A 455 -6.94 31.86 -10.11
C LEU A 455 -6.48 30.54 -10.74
N SER A 456 -5.29 30.53 -11.32
CA SER A 456 -4.69 29.33 -11.94
C SER A 456 -4.55 28.16 -10.96
N VAL A 457 -4.38 28.45 -9.66
CA VAL A 457 -4.37 27.42 -8.60
C VAL A 457 -5.78 27.18 -8.05
N LEU A 458 -6.54 28.25 -7.79
CA LEU A 458 -7.76 28.19 -7.00
C LEU A 458 -8.92 27.51 -7.72
N ALA A 459 -9.14 27.78 -9.01
CA ALA A 459 -10.28 27.24 -9.74
C ALA A 459 -10.13 25.75 -10.08
N PRO A 460 -8.98 25.25 -10.58
CA PRO A 460 -8.78 23.81 -10.75
C PRO A 460 -8.89 23.02 -9.42
N HIS A 461 -8.36 23.56 -8.32
CA HIS A 461 -8.45 22.92 -7.00
C HIS A 461 -9.90 22.90 -6.47
N ALA A 462 -10.67 23.98 -6.64
CA ALA A 462 -12.08 24.00 -6.26
C ALA A 462 -12.92 23.00 -7.09
N TRP A 463 -12.65 22.91 -8.39
CA TRP A 463 -13.27 21.96 -9.32
C TRP A 463 -13.00 20.51 -8.93
N LEU A 464 -11.73 20.16 -8.71
CA LEU A 464 -11.31 18.81 -8.32
C LEU A 464 -11.95 18.40 -6.99
N MET A 465 -11.77 19.21 -5.95
CA MET A 465 -12.26 18.93 -4.60
C MET A 465 -13.79 18.80 -4.56
N ALA A 466 -14.52 19.55 -5.39
CA ALA A 466 -15.98 19.40 -5.52
C ALA A 466 -16.36 18.09 -6.25
N GLY A 467 -15.61 17.72 -7.29
CA GLY A 467 -15.78 16.47 -8.03
C GLY A 467 -15.58 15.24 -7.15
N GLU A 468 -14.54 15.25 -6.32
CA GLU A 468 -14.21 14.20 -5.34
C GLU A 468 -15.24 14.14 -4.20
N THR A 469 -15.54 15.28 -3.56
CA THR A 469 -16.31 15.31 -2.32
C THR A 469 -17.82 15.18 -2.54
N LEU A 470 -18.35 15.73 -3.65
CA LEU A 470 -19.80 15.82 -3.92
C LEU A 470 -20.21 15.06 -5.19
N GLY A 471 -19.26 14.71 -6.06
CA GLY A 471 -19.50 14.08 -7.35
C GLY A 471 -19.34 15.03 -8.54
N THR A 472 -19.13 14.44 -9.72
CA THR A 472 -18.69 15.13 -10.94
C THR A 472 -19.58 16.30 -11.38
N ALA A 473 -20.88 16.24 -11.08
CA ALA A 473 -21.86 17.27 -11.44
C ALA A 473 -21.64 18.62 -10.74
N TYR A 474 -20.87 18.68 -9.65
CA TYR A 474 -20.66 19.90 -8.85
C TYR A 474 -19.32 20.59 -9.12
N ALA A 475 -18.44 19.96 -9.90
CA ALA A 475 -17.13 20.51 -10.23
C ALA A 475 -17.20 21.82 -11.05
N PRO A 476 -18.06 21.97 -12.09
CA PRO A 476 -18.18 23.24 -12.83
C PRO A 476 -18.61 24.41 -11.95
N ASP A 477 -19.65 24.23 -11.12
CA ASP A 477 -20.12 25.27 -10.20
C ASP A 477 -19.03 25.71 -9.21
N ALA A 478 -18.15 24.80 -8.78
CA ALA A 478 -17.03 25.13 -7.90
C ALA A 478 -15.94 25.97 -8.60
N PHE A 479 -15.68 25.65 -9.87
CA PHE A 479 -14.77 26.41 -10.74
C PHE A 479 -15.27 27.85 -10.93
N ASP A 480 -16.54 28.02 -11.32
CA ASP A 480 -17.18 29.32 -11.54
C ASP A 480 -17.16 30.20 -10.28
N ILE A 481 -17.37 29.61 -9.09
CA ILE A 481 -17.30 30.35 -7.82
C ILE A 481 -15.86 30.79 -7.52
N ALA A 482 -14.86 29.98 -7.86
CA ALA A 482 -13.45 30.35 -7.72
C ALA A 482 -13.01 31.45 -8.69
N GLU A 483 -13.41 31.39 -9.97
CA GLU A 483 -13.19 32.49 -10.94
C GLU A 483 -13.72 33.82 -10.40
N ARG A 484 -14.95 33.79 -9.89
CA ARG A 484 -15.63 34.99 -9.41
C ARG A 484 -15.13 35.49 -8.07
N LEU A 485 -14.63 34.63 -7.19
CA LEU A 485 -13.92 35.07 -5.99
C LEU A 485 -12.69 35.91 -6.36
N VAL A 486 -11.92 35.52 -7.39
CA VAL A 486 -10.75 36.29 -7.81
C VAL A 486 -11.11 37.54 -8.62
N ARG A 487 -12.12 37.45 -9.50
CA ARG A 487 -12.54 38.53 -10.40
C ARG A 487 -13.43 39.59 -9.73
N ASP A 488 -14.49 39.15 -9.05
CA ASP A 488 -15.53 40.03 -8.49
C ASP A 488 -15.19 40.50 -7.06
N ALA A 489 -14.39 39.74 -6.31
CA ALA A 489 -14.15 39.98 -4.88
C ALA A 489 -12.71 39.68 -4.38
N PRO A 490 -11.64 40.13 -5.07
CA PRO A 490 -10.25 39.80 -4.71
C PRO A 490 -9.86 40.18 -3.27
N ASP A 491 -10.43 41.26 -2.71
CA ASP A 491 -10.23 41.68 -1.31
C ASP A 491 -10.63 40.62 -0.27
N LEU A 492 -11.47 39.65 -0.64
CA LEU A 492 -11.81 38.52 0.21
C LEU A 492 -10.64 37.55 0.37
N LEU A 493 -9.77 37.39 -0.62
CA LEU A 493 -8.66 36.42 -0.58
C LEU A 493 -7.76 36.63 0.65
N ALA A 494 -7.58 37.88 1.09
CA ALA A 494 -6.84 38.24 2.30
C ALA A 494 -7.54 37.90 3.64
N LYS A 495 -8.78 37.39 3.62
CA LYS A 495 -9.57 37.07 4.83
C LYS A 495 -9.42 35.62 5.31
N ALA A 496 -8.82 34.74 4.51
CA ALA A 496 -8.54 33.33 4.84
C ALA A 496 -7.27 32.86 4.09
N ARG A 497 -6.73 31.68 4.45
CA ARG A 497 -5.63 31.07 3.67
C ARG A 497 -6.16 30.64 2.29
N LEU A 498 -5.32 30.67 1.25
CA LEU A 498 -5.73 30.31 -0.11
C LEU A 498 -6.37 28.90 -0.16
N SER A 499 -5.75 27.93 0.50
CA SER A 499 -6.24 26.54 0.63
C SER A 499 -7.56 26.38 1.40
N THR A 500 -8.06 27.42 2.07
CA THR A 500 -9.38 27.40 2.76
C THR A 500 -10.53 27.68 1.79
N TRP A 501 -10.27 28.34 0.66
CA TRP A 501 -11.31 28.73 -0.29
C TRP A 501 -11.94 27.55 -1.05
N PRO A 502 -11.19 26.58 -1.63
CA PRO A 502 -11.78 25.39 -2.25
C PRO A 502 -12.73 24.65 -1.29
N ARG A 503 -12.24 24.39 -0.07
CA ARG A 503 -13.02 23.75 1.01
C ARG A 503 -14.29 24.53 1.36
N ALA A 504 -14.22 25.87 1.39
CA ALA A 504 -15.37 26.72 1.66
C ALA A 504 -16.38 26.75 0.49
N ILE A 505 -15.91 26.61 -0.75
CA ILE A 505 -16.74 26.49 -1.96
C ILE A 505 -17.48 25.16 -1.97
N VAL A 506 -16.79 24.04 -1.71
CA VAL A 506 -17.41 22.71 -1.61
C VAL A 506 -18.42 22.67 -0.46
N TRP A 507 -18.07 23.21 0.70
CA TRP A 507 -18.99 23.35 1.83
C TRP A 507 -20.26 24.13 1.46
N LEU A 508 -20.11 25.23 0.72
CA LEU A 508 -21.21 26.07 0.25
C LEU A 508 -22.13 25.30 -0.72
N LEU A 509 -21.56 24.62 -1.72
CA LEU A 509 -22.31 23.81 -2.69
C LEU A 509 -23.09 22.70 -2.00
N ALA A 510 -22.47 21.94 -1.10
CA ALA A 510 -23.12 20.85 -0.39
C ALA A 510 -24.37 21.31 0.39
N HIS A 511 -24.31 22.47 1.05
CA HIS A 511 -25.47 23.04 1.75
C HIS A 511 -26.50 23.63 0.78
N ARG A 512 -26.06 24.22 -0.33
CA ARG A 512 -26.91 24.81 -1.35
C ARG A 512 -27.79 23.77 -2.05
N HIS A 513 -27.18 22.67 -2.49
CA HIS A 513 -27.86 21.56 -3.17
C HIS A 513 -28.54 20.60 -2.20
N ARG A 514 -28.54 20.91 -0.89
CA ARG A 514 -29.15 20.12 0.21
C ARG A 514 -28.59 18.70 0.34
N LEU A 515 -27.32 18.51 -0.04
CA LEU A 515 -26.60 17.25 0.17
C LEU A 515 -26.29 17.00 1.65
N VAL A 516 -26.40 18.03 2.49
CA VAL A 516 -26.11 18.00 3.92
C VAL A 516 -27.33 18.44 4.73
N GLY A 517 -27.87 17.55 5.56
CA GLY A 517 -29.00 17.86 6.42
C GLY A 517 -29.58 16.67 7.18
N PRO A 518 -30.62 16.89 8.02
CA PRO A 518 -31.31 15.81 8.73
C PRO A 518 -32.03 14.87 7.76
N GLY A 519 -31.51 13.66 7.59
CA GLY A 519 -32.04 12.65 6.67
C GLY A 519 -31.13 12.33 5.48
N GLU A 520 -30.09 13.13 5.24
CA GLU A 520 -29.08 12.89 4.21
C GLU A 520 -27.94 12.01 4.74
N THR A 521 -27.20 11.36 3.83
CA THR A 521 -26.03 10.53 4.16
C THR A 521 -24.85 11.37 4.66
N LEU A 522 -24.69 12.59 4.15
CA LEU A 522 -23.57 13.48 4.48
C LEU A 522 -23.95 14.44 5.61
N THR A 523 -23.19 14.45 6.71
CA THR A 523 -23.42 15.36 7.85
C THR A 523 -22.47 16.57 7.79
N PRO A 524 -22.81 17.71 8.43
CA PRO A 524 -21.90 18.86 8.49
C PRO A 524 -20.58 18.57 9.23
N TYR A 525 -20.51 17.48 10.01
CA TYR A 525 -19.28 17.07 10.68
C TYR A 525 -18.44 16.14 9.80
N ALA A 526 -19.07 15.18 9.12
CA ALA A 526 -18.42 14.32 8.13
C ALA A 526 -17.78 15.17 7.01
N LEU A 527 -18.57 16.00 6.33
CA LEU A 527 -18.06 16.87 5.25
C LEU A 527 -16.92 17.79 5.69
N ALA A 528 -16.94 18.30 6.93
CA ALA A 528 -15.82 19.11 7.42
C ALA A 528 -14.56 18.28 7.65
N THR A 529 -14.72 17.02 8.06
CA THR A 529 -13.64 16.06 8.28
C THR A 529 -13.02 15.65 6.94
N ASP A 530 -13.84 15.31 5.95
CA ASP A 530 -13.43 14.98 4.58
C ASP A 530 -12.64 16.15 3.96
N LEU A 531 -13.14 17.38 4.14
CA LEU A 531 -12.47 18.61 3.73
C LEU A 531 -11.29 19.03 4.63
N SER A 532 -10.87 18.20 5.59
CA SER A 532 -9.75 18.47 6.52
C SER A 532 -9.83 19.85 7.21
N SER A 533 -11.01 20.21 7.73
CA SER A 533 -11.26 21.53 8.32
C SER A 533 -12.30 21.50 9.44
N SER A 534 -12.60 22.65 10.05
CA SER A 534 -13.64 22.75 11.08
C SER A 534 -14.97 23.28 10.50
N PRO A 535 -16.14 22.76 10.93
CA PRO A 535 -17.44 23.29 10.52
C PRO A 535 -17.62 24.79 10.80
N ALA A 536 -16.92 25.32 11.82
CA ALA A 536 -16.95 26.74 12.16
C ALA A 536 -16.14 27.58 11.17
N THR A 537 -14.95 27.10 10.76
CA THR A 537 -14.10 27.74 9.75
C THR A 537 -14.82 27.77 8.40
N LEU A 538 -15.31 26.61 7.94
CA LEU A 538 -15.97 26.49 6.64
C LEU A 538 -17.24 27.34 6.58
N ARG A 539 -18.10 27.28 7.60
CA ARG A 539 -19.32 28.12 7.67
C ARG A 539 -19.00 29.61 7.66
N LYS A 540 -17.95 30.05 8.36
CA LYS A 540 -17.53 31.46 8.39
C LYS A 540 -17.03 31.91 7.01
N THR A 541 -16.19 31.11 6.36
CA THR A 541 -15.61 31.45 5.04
C THR A 541 -16.64 31.38 3.91
N ALA A 542 -17.47 30.34 3.89
CA ALA A 542 -18.59 30.20 2.94
C ALA A 542 -19.59 31.36 3.06
N LYS A 543 -19.82 31.88 4.29
CA LYS A 543 -20.66 33.06 4.49
C LYS A 543 -20.07 34.32 3.82
N LEU A 544 -18.75 34.49 3.78
CA LEU A 544 -18.12 35.62 3.07
C LEU A 544 -18.42 35.55 1.56
N LEU A 545 -18.42 34.34 0.97
CA LEU A 545 -18.81 34.14 -0.42
C LEU A 545 -20.27 34.52 -0.66
N THR A 546 -21.21 34.03 0.17
CA THR A 546 -22.65 34.31 -0.02
C THR A 546 -23.04 35.76 0.26
N ASP A 547 -22.32 36.44 1.15
CA ASP A 547 -22.59 37.84 1.49
C ASP A 547 -22.03 38.82 0.44
N THR A 548 -21.13 38.37 -0.44
CA THR A 548 -20.37 39.24 -1.37
C THR A 548 -20.60 38.90 -2.85
N LEU A 549 -20.65 37.62 -3.21
CA LEU A 549 -20.79 37.15 -4.60
C LEU A 549 -22.25 36.91 -4.97
N VAL A 550 -22.67 37.36 -6.16
CA VAL A 550 -24.03 37.12 -6.69
C VAL A 550 -24.08 35.75 -7.37
N LEU A 551 -24.14 34.68 -6.59
CA LEU A 551 -24.00 33.30 -7.08
C LEU A 551 -25.16 32.88 -8.04
N PRO A 552 -24.88 32.19 -9.17
CA PRO A 552 -25.92 31.70 -10.10
C PRO A 552 -26.85 30.73 -9.37
N ARG A 553 -28.17 30.73 -9.64
CA ARG A 553 -29.23 30.23 -8.74
C ARG A 553 -29.24 28.73 -8.44
#